data_AF-A0A7S2L6C9-F1
#
_entry.id   AF-A0A7S2L6C9-F1
#
_cell.length_a   1.000
_cell.length_b   1.000
_cell.length_c   1.000
_cell.angle_alpha   90.00
_cell.angle_beta   90.00
_cell.angle_gamma   90.00
#
_symmetry.space_group_name_H-M   'P 1'
#
loop_
_entity.id
_entity.type
_entity.pdbx_description
1 polymer ?
#
loop_
_entity_poly.entity_id
_entity_poly.type
_entity_poly.pdbx_seq_one_letter_code
_entity_poly.pdbx_strand_id
1 'polypeptide(L)'
;APLHLLSFEIVPTSTPRSVVTIPQSWRSACDNICDSWRRYRNADFDDDWCTTTPGGQSISDNNAPRVLVCGAKNQGKSTAVRYIVNRLLSEHQCNKVTILDCDAGQPEVGPPGMLTLTNVRKPLLSPPHVHMVCGYNPEACAASHENAYFFGDISS
;
A
#
# COMPACT_ATOMS: atom_id res chain seq x y z
N ALA A 1 7.87 -14.12 18.02
CA ALA A 1 7.54 -12.79 17.46
C ALA A 1 6.03 -12.71 17.29
N PRO A 2 5.34 -11.64 17.71
CA PRO A 2 3.88 -11.62 17.60
C PRO A 2 3.48 -11.27 16.16
N LEU A 3 2.66 -12.13 15.55
CA LEU A 3 1.93 -11.83 14.32
C LEU A 3 0.69 -10.97 14.68
N HIS A 4 0.50 -9.85 13.99
CA HIS A 4 -0.73 -9.05 14.08
C HIS A 4 -1.77 -9.60 13.09
N LEU A 5 -2.81 -10.27 13.58
CA LEU A 5 -3.94 -10.74 12.78
C LEU A 5 -5.18 -9.89 13.07
N LEU A 6 -5.82 -9.35 12.02
CA LEU A 6 -7.05 -8.54 12.09
C LEU A 6 -8.21 -9.31 11.45
N SER A 7 -9.36 -9.41 12.13
CA SER A 7 -10.62 -9.93 11.58
C SER A 7 -11.78 -8.96 11.82
N PHE A 8 -12.77 -8.92 10.93
CA PHE A 8 -13.89 -7.96 10.95
C PHE A 8 -15.18 -8.56 10.37
N GLU A 9 -16.32 -7.96 10.71
CA GLU A 9 -17.68 -8.27 10.23
C GLU A 9 -18.39 -6.94 9.88
N ILE A 10 -19.18 -6.91 8.80
CA ILE A 10 -19.86 -5.71 8.29
C ILE A 10 -21.38 -5.83 8.49
N VAL A 11 -21.99 -4.81 9.08
CA VAL A 11 -23.45 -4.66 9.23
C VAL A 11 -23.93 -3.41 8.47
N PRO A 12 -24.90 -3.49 7.53
CA PRO A 12 -25.32 -2.35 6.71
C PRO A 12 -26.61 -1.67 7.18
N THR A 13 -26.67 -0.32 7.14
CA THR A 13 -27.92 0.48 7.22
C THR A 13 -27.86 1.76 6.34
N SER A 14 -29.01 2.27 5.90
CA SER A 14 -29.22 3.21 4.77
C SER A 14 -29.29 4.71 5.13
N THR A 15 -28.77 5.56 4.23
CA THR A 15 -28.60 7.06 4.26
C THR A 15 -27.41 7.56 5.10
N PRO A 16 -26.55 8.54 4.69
CA PRO A 16 -26.17 9.14 3.40
C PRO A 16 -25.18 8.26 2.58
N ARG A 17 -24.97 8.50 1.28
CA ARG A 17 -24.19 7.62 0.36
C ARG A 17 -22.65 7.69 0.49
N SER A 18 -22.17 7.72 1.72
CA SER A 18 -20.79 7.54 2.22
C SER A 18 -19.89 8.79 2.26
N VAL A 19 -19.87 9.44 3.43
CA VAL A 19 -18.56 9.78 4.00
C VAL A 19 -17.92 8.42 4.28
N VAL A 20 -16.80 8.11 3.64
CA VAL A 20 -16.04 6.91 4.01
C VAL A 20 -15.57 7.11 5.44
N THR A 21 -16.29 6.51 6.39
CA THR A 21 -15.89 6.52 7.80
C THR A 21 -14.74 5.53 7.95
N ILE A 22 -13.52 6.05 8.05
CA ILE A 22 -12.35 5.24 8.36
C ILE A 22 -12.45 4.82 9.83
N PRO A 23 -12.51 3.51 10.14
CA PRO A 23 -12.53 3.04 11.52
C PRO A 23 -11.32 3.56 12.30
N GLN A 24 -11.48 3.83 13.60
CA GLN A 24 -10.39 4.34 14.42
C GLN A 24 -9.19 3.36 14.43
N SER A 25 -9.46 2.06 14.41
CA SER A 25 -8.42 1.02 14.31
C SER A 25 -7.61 1.13 13.02
N TRP A 26 -8.25 1.44 11.89
CA TRP A 26 -7.56 1.63 10.60
C TRP A 26 -6.73 2.90 10.60
N ARG A 27 -7.25 3.98 11.20
CA ARG A 27 -6.51 5.24 11.37
C ARG A 27 -5.24 5.01 12.20
N SER A 28 -5.37 4.41 13.38
CA SER A 28 -4.23 4.11 14.25
C SER A 28 -3.22 3.17 13.59
N ALA A 29 -3.67 2.15 12.86
CA ALA A 29 -2.78 1.28 12.09
C ALA A 29 -2.03 2.06 10.99
N CYS A 30 -2.72 2.93 10.25
CA CYS A 30 -2.11 3.78 9.24
C CYS A 30 -1.10 4.77 9.84
N ASP A 31 -1.42 5.38 10.99
CA ASP A 31 -0.50 6.29 11.68
C ASP A 31 0.77 5.55 12.13
N ASN A 32 0.66 4.31 12.64
CA ASN A 32 1.81 3.47 12.95
C ASN A 32 2.67 3.14 11.71
N ILE A 33 2.04 2.90 10.56
CA ILE A 33 2.74 2.66 9.28
C ILE A 33 3.49 3.92 8.85
N CYS A 34 2.84 5.09 8.88
CA CYS A 34 3.47 6.38 8.59
C CYS A 34 4.65 6.66 9.54
N ASP A 35 4.51 6.40 10.83
CA ASP A 35 5.60 6.57 11.81
C ASP A 35 6.78 5.63 11.53
N SER A 36 6.48 4.39 11.14
CA SER A 36 7.51 3.42 10.76
C SER A 36 8.26 3.87 9.50
N TRP A 37 7.55 4.42 8.53
CA TRP A 37 8.15 5.03 7.33
C TRP A 37 8.99 6.27 7.66
N ARG A 38 8.51 7.17 8.54
CA ARG A 38 9.29 8.35 8.99
C ARG A 38 10.58 7.94 9.69
N ARG A 39 10.55 6.91 10.53
CA ARG A 39 11.74 6.36 11.20
C ARG A 39 12.74 5.79 10.20
N TYR A 40 12.27 4.99 9.25
CA TYR A 40 13.11 4.47 8.15
C TYR A 40 13.78 5.61 7.38
N ARG A 41 13.00 6.62 6.96
CA ARG A 41 13.50 7.79 6.23
C ARG A 41 14.52 8.61 7.03
N ASN A 42 14.28 8.80 8.33
CA ASN A 42 15.21 9.56 9.18
C ASN A 42 16.52 8.79 9.42
N ALA A 43 16.46 7.46 9.53
CA ALA A 43 17.65 6.64 9.64
C ALA A 43 18.53 6.74 8.39
N ASP A 44 17.93 6.87 7.20
CA ASP A 44 18.67 7.15 5.95
C ASP A 44 19.24 8.58 5.87
N PHE A 45 18.71 9.53 6.65
CA PHE A 45 19.14 10.94 6.66
C PHE A 45 20.19 11.26 7.74
N ASP A 46 20.29 10.43 8.78
CA ASP A 46 21.33 10.54 9.83
C ASP A 46 22.72 10.03 9.37
N ASP A 47 22.86 9.62 8.09
CA ASP A 47 24.16 9.31 7.47
C ASP A 47 24.92 10.59 7.06
N ASP A 48 24.94 11.59 7.95
CA ASP A 48 25.93 12.66 7.90
C ASP A 48 27.28 12.01 8.28
N TRP A 49 28.16 11.95 7.28
CA TRP A 49 29.49 11.32 7.13
C TRP A 49 30.47 11.20 8.34
N CYS A 50 30.11 11.58 9.57
CA CYS A 50 31.02 11.59 10.71
C CYS A 50 30.60 10.76 11.94
N THR A 51 29.46 10.06 11.95
CA THR A 51 29.10 9.19 13.10
C THR A 51 28.96 7.73 12.71
N THR A 52 30.10 7.13 12.34
CA THR A 52 30.25 5.68 12.26
C THR A 52 29.91 5.07 13.62
N THR A 53 28.69 4.54 13.81
CA THR A 53 28.47 3.49 14.79
C THR A 53 29.50 2.38 14.51
N PRO A 54 30.29 1.93 15.51
CA PRO A 54 31.24 0.84 15.31
C PRO A 54 30.45 -0.44 15.00
N GLY A 55 30.25 -0.72 13.72
CA GLY A 55 29.35 -1.77 13.25
C GLY A 55 28.83 -1.64 11.82
N GLY A 56 28.99 -0.47 11.16
CA GLY A 56 28.94 -0.30 9.69
C GLY A 56 28.01 -1.23 8.91
N GLN A 57 26.71 -1.28 9.25
CA GLN A 57 25.70 -1.87 8.39
C GLN A 57 25.02 -0.74 7.64
N SER A 58 25.26 -0.67 6.33
CA SER A 58 24.43 0.13 5.43
C SER A 58 22.97 -0.23 5.67
N ILE A 59 22.10 0.78 5.77
CA ILE A 59 20.65 0.55 5.80
C ILE A 59 20.29 -0.01 4.43
N SER A 60 20.30 -1.33 4.31
CA SER A 60 19.87 -2.00 3.09
C SER A 60 18.37 -1.73 2.87
N ASP A 61 17.94 -1.68 1.61
CA ASP A 61 16.53 -1.61 1.18
C ASP A 61 15.61 -2.63 1.89
N ASN A 62 16.17 -3.64 2.57
CA ASN A 62 15.46 -4.60 3.40
C ASN A 62 14.77 -3.99 4.64
N ASN A 63 15.09 -2.76 5.04
CA ASN A 63 14.49 -2.15 6.24
C ASN A 63 13.27 -1.24 5.94
N ALA A 64 12.90 -1.07 4.67
CA ALA A 64 11.69 -0.35 4.30
C ALA A 64 10.44 -1.06 4.86
N PRO A 65 9.46 -0.34 5.44
CA PRO A 65 8.26 -0.96 6.00
C PRO A 65 7.47 -1.75 4.96
N ARG A 66 7.12 -3.00 5.30
CA ARG A 66 6.28 -3.88 4.47
C ARG A 66 4.99 -4.18 5.21
N VAL A 67 3.85 -3.96 4.55
CA VAL A 67 2.53 -4.11 5.16
C VAL A 67 1.72 -5.14 4.37
N LEU A 68 1.22 -6.16 5.05
CA LEU A 68 0.27 -7.11 4.50
C LEU A 68 -1.15 -6.71 4.90
N VAL A 69 -1.99 -6.41 3.92
CA VAL A 69 -3.43 -6.21 4.12
C VAL A 69 -4.16 -7.48 3.73
N CYS A 70 -4.73 -8.18 4.72
CA CYS A 70 -5.44 -9.45 4.51
C CYS A 70 -6.76 -9.47 5.29
N GLY A 71 -7.65 -10.40 4.93
CA GLY A 71 -8.98 -10.54 5.54
C GLY A 71 -10.02 -11.10 4.57
N ALA A 72 -11.21 -11.44 5.09
CA ALA A 72 -12.28 -12.03 4.30
C ALA A 72 -12.74 -11.14 3.13
N LYS A 73 -13.44 -11.74 2.16
CA LYS A 73 -14.03 -11.02 1.02
C LYS A 73 -14.99 -9.93 1.50
N ASN A 74 -15.06 -8.82 0.77
CA ASN A 74 -15.92 -7.66 1.03
C ASN A 74 -15.66 -6.86 2.31
N GLN A 75 -14.52 -7.04 2.97
CA GLN A 75 -14.24 -6.35 4.23
C GLN A 75 -13.52 -4.99 4.10
N GLY A 76 -13.46 -4.45 2.89
CA GLY A 76 -12.85 -3.15 2.63
C GLY A 76 -11.32 -3.14 2.55
N LYS A 77 -10.67 -4.28 2.28
CA LYS A 77 -9.21 -4.38 2.08
C LYS A 77 -8.69 -3.38 1.03
N SER A 78 -9.31 -3.34 -0.14
CA SER A 78 -9.05 -2.34 -1.19
C SER A 78 -9.13 -0.91 -0.69
N THR A 79 -10.14 -0.60 0.14
CA THR A 79 -10.30 0.73 0.73
C THR A 79 -9.17 1.03 1.70
N ALA A 80 -8.74 0.07 2.52
CA ALA A 80 -7.61 0.22 3.42
C ALA A 80 -6.30 0.43 2.66
N VAL A 81 -6.05 -0.34 1.58
CA VAL A 81 -4.88 -0.17 0.70
C VAL A 81 -4.84 1.24 0.13
N ARG A 82 -5.93 1.72 -0.49
CA ARG A 82 -6.02 3.10 -1.00
C ARG A 82 -5.78 4.14 0.08
N TYR A 83 -6.36 3.96 1.26
CA TYR A 83 -6.18 4.89 2.38
C TYR A 83 -4.71 4.98 2.81
N ILE A 84 -4.05 3.84 2.99
CA ILE A 84 -2.63 3.76 3.39
C ILE A 84 -1.74 4.37 2.32
N VAL A 85 -1.93 4.00 1.04
CA VAL A 85 -1.15 4.52 -0.10
C VAL A 85 -1.28 6.04 -0.18
N ASN A 86 -2.51 6.57 -0.12
CA ASN A 86 -2.74 8.00 -0.19
C ASN A 86 -2.15 8.75 1.01
N ARG A 87 -2.23 8.17 2.21
CA ARG A 87 -1.61 8.74 3.42
C ARG A 87 -0.10 8.77 3.33
N LEU A 88 0.54 7.68 2.90
CA LEU A 88 1.98 7.62 2.70
C LEU A 88 2.45 8.61 1.63
N LEU A 89 1.81 8.67 0.46
CA LEU A 89 2.13 9.64 -0.58
C LEU A 89 1.84 11.09 -0.20
N SER A 90 1.08 11.33 0.89
CA SER A 90 0.89 12.66 1.46
C SER A 90 2.00 13.04 2.46
N GLU A 91 2.83 12.08 2.90
CA GLU A 91 4.00 12.39 3.71
C GLU A 91 5.04 13.10 2.86
N HIS A 92 5.61 14.19 3.40
CA HIS A 92 6.68 14.91 2.72
C HIS A 92 7.84 13.96 2.42
N GLN A 93 8.30 13.94 1.16
CA GLN A 93 9.40 13.11 0.63
C GLN A 93 9.04 11.64 0.34
N CYS A 94 7.81 11.19 0.58
CA CYS A 94 7.35 9.88 0.08
C CYS A 94 6.89 10.01 -1.38
N ASN A 95 7.78 9.71 -2.33
CA ASN A 95 7.49 9.89 -3.75
C ASN A 95 6.99 8.61 -4.45
N LYS A 96 6.99 7.47 -3.74
CA LYS A 96 6.66 6.17 -4.30
C LYS A 96 6.15 5.20 -3.21
N VAL A 97 5.05 4.53 -3.49
CA VAL A 97 4.56 3.36 -2.74
C VAL A 97 4.44 2.19 -3.70
N THR A 98 4.99 1.03 -3.33
CA THR A 98 4.91 -0.17 -4.15
C THR A 98 3.83 -1.09 -3.62
N ILE A 99 2.88 -1.47 -4.47
CA ILE A 99 1.77 -2.38 -4.15
C ILE A 99 2.06 -3.73 -4.80
N LEU A 100 2.14 -4.78 -3.99
CA LEU A 100 2.08 -6.16 -4.46
C LEU A 100 0.62 -6.62 -4.37
N ASP A 101 -0.04 -6.71 -5.51
CA ASP A 101 -1.42 -7.17 -5.62
C ASP A 101 -1.46 -8.65 -5.94
N CYS A 102 -2.02 -9.44 -5.02
CA CYS A 102 -2.16 -10.88 -5.13
C CYS A 102 -3.61 -11.35 -5.21
N ASP A 103 -4.58 -10.43 -5.29
CA ASP A 103 -5.99 -10.78 -5.46
C ASP A 103 -6.31 -10.90 -6.95
N ALA A 104 -6.21 -12.11 -7.49
CA ALA A 104 -6.48 -12.35 -8.91
C ALA A 104 -7.98 -12.19 -9.26
N GLY A 105 -8.89 -12.33 -8.28
CA GLY A 105 -10.33 -12.22 -8.51
C GLY A 105 -10.81 -10.78 -8.58
N GLN A 106 -10.33 -9.93 -7.68
CA GLN A 106 -10.68 -8.51 -7.61
C GLN A 106 -9.45 -7.64 -7.32
N PRO A 107 -8.51 -7.55 -8.29
CA PRO A 107 -7.32 -6.74 -8.14
C PRO A 107 -7.66 -5.24 -8.03
N GLU A 108 -6.81 -4.51 -7.33
CA GLU A 108 -6.91 -3.07 -7.12
C GLU A 108 -6.28 -2.27 -8.26
N VAL A 109 -5.13 -2.74 -8.78
CA VAL A 109 -4.28 -1.99 -9.73
C VAL A 109 -3.99 -2.73 -11.02
N GLY A 110 -4.30 -4.03 -11.10
CA GLY A 110 -4.16 -4.85 -12.29
C GLY A 110 -5.50 -5.26 -12.89
N PRO A 111 -5.52 -5.82 -14.11
CA PRO A 111 -6.69 -6.54 -14.62
C PRO A 111 -6.90 -7.87 -13.87
N PRO A 112 -8.14 -8.39 -13.81
CA PRO A 112 -8.44 -9.70 -13.23
C PRO A 112 -7.57 -10.82 -13.82
N GLY A 113 -7.23 -11.80 -12.98
CA GLY A 113 -6.39 -12.94 -13.36
C GLY A 113 -4.88 -12.64 -13.34
N MET A 114 -4.46 -11.49 -12.79
CA MET A 114 -3.06 -11.11 -12.70
C MET A 114 -2.57 -10.89 -11.29
N LEU A 115 -1.29 -11.21 -11.08
CA LEU A 115 -0.50 -10.79 -9.93
C LEU A 115 0.39 -9.64 -10.39
N THR A 116 0.39 -8.53 -9.65
CA THR A 116 1.11 -7.33 -10.09
C THR A 116 1.96 -6.72 -8.99
N LEU A 117 3.14 -6.25 -9.35
CA LEU A 117 3.97 -5.39 -8.52
C LEU A 117 3.93 -3.99 -9.14
N THR A 118 3.28 -3.05 -8.46
CA THR A 118 2.92 -1.75 -9.03
C THR A 118 3.53 -0.61 -8.24
N ASN A 119 4.30 0.23 -8.91
CA ASN A 119 4.84 1.46 -8.33
C ASN A 119 3.82 2.59 -8.51
N VAL A 120 3.32 3.13 -7.40
CA VAL A 120 2.37 4.24 -7.35
C VAL A 120 3.09 5.52 -6.91
N ARG A 121 2.96 6.59 -7.69
CA ARG A 121 3.61 7.89 -7.43
C ARG A 121 2.64 9.05 -7.22
N LYS A 122 1.36 8.85 -7.54
CA LYS A 122 0.30 9.85 -7.31
C LYS A 122 -0.84 9.22 -6.50
N PRO A 123 -1.53 9.98 -5.64
CA PRO A 123 -2.66 9.49 -4.87
C PRO A 123 -3.76 8.84 -5.74
N LEU A 124 -4.24 7.67 -5.30
CA LEU A 124 -5.33 6.89 -5.86
C LEU A 124 -6.68 7.47 -5.42
N LEU A 125 -7.08 8.61 -6.02
CA LEU A 125 -8.30 9.35 -5.65
C LEU A 125 -9.52 9.04 -6.54
N SER A 126 -9.33 8.23 -7.57
CA SER A 126 -10.38 7.84 -8.51
C SER A 126 -11.04 6.50 -8.11
N PRO A 127 -12.14 6.08 -8.78
CA PRO A 127 -12.71 4.75 -8.57
C PRO A 127 -11.73 3.59 -8.87
N PRO A 128 -11.86 2.41 -8.23
CA PRO A 128 -10.90 1.31 -8.41
C PRO A 128 -10.67 0.90 -9.87
N HIS A 129 -11.75 0.85 -10.68
CA HIS A 129 -11.66 0.43 -12.08
C HIS A 129 -10.84 1.39 -12.97
N VAL A 130 -10.52 2.61 -12.52
CA VAL A 130 -9.65 3.51 -13.29
C VAL A 130 -8.20 3.49 -12.78
N HIS A 131 -7.91 2.73 -11.72
CA HIS A 131 -6.55 2.51 -11.24
C HIS A 131 -5.86 1.35 -11.96
N MET A 132 -6.60 0.61 -12.79
CA MET A 132 -6.07 -0.46 -13.62
C MET A 132 -4.99 0.08 -14.57
N VAL A 133 -3.77 -0.39 -14.38
CA VAL A 133 -2.64 -0.03 -15.23
C VAL A 133 -2.57 -1.02 -16.39
N CYS A 134 -2.92 -0.55 -17.60
CA CYS A 134 -2.78 -1.35 -18.82
C CYS A 134 -1.57 -0.84 -19.61
N GLY A 135 -0.39 -1.42 -19.36
CA GLY A 135 0.84 -1.11 -20.09
C GLY A 135 1.87 -0.25 -19.34
N TYR A 136 3.07 -0.15 -19.90
CA TYR A 136 4.21 0.56 -19.32
C TYR A 136 4.31 1.98 -19.90
N ASN A 137 3.89 3.00 -19.12
CA ASN A 137 4.27 4.39 -19.36
C ASN A 137 4.65 5.07 -18.03
N PRO A 138 5.94 5.15 -17.68
CA PRO A 138 6.40 5.63 -16.38
C PRO A 138 6.27 7.15 -16.20
N GLU A 139 6.15 7.93 -17.28
CA GLU A 139 6.15 9.40 -17.21
C GLU A 139 4.74 10.02 -17.17
N ALA A 140 3.75 9.36 -17.76
CA ALA A 140 2.38 9.88 -17.82
C ALA A 140 1.48 9.40 -16.66
N CYS A 141 1.73 8.20 -16.12
CA CYS A 141 0.75 7.50 -15.28
C CYS A 141 0.98 7.69 -13.78
N ALA A 142 -0.13 7.73 -13.02
CA ALA A 142 -0.11 7.73 -11.55
C ALA A 142 0.51 6.47 -10.95
N ALA A 143 0.44 5.36 -11.69
CA ALA A 143 0.94 4.04 -11.31
C ALA A 143 1.52 3.32 -12.54
N SER A 144 2.54 2.48 -12.33
CA SER A 144 3.19 1.67 -13.37
C SER A 144 3.53 0.30 -12.81
N HIS A 145 3.19 -0.78 -13.53
CA HIS A 145 3.64 -2.12 -13.19
C HIS A 145 5.16 -2.24 -13.38
N GLU A 146 5.86 -2.67 -12.33
CA GLU A 146 7.25 -3.12 -12.39
C GLU A 146 7.28 -4.53 -12.97
N ASN A 147 6.48 -5.43 -12.39
CA ASN A 147 6.27 -6.79 -12.88
C ASN A 147 4.77 -7.12 -12.89
N ALA A 148 4.35 -7.95 -13.84
CA ALA A 148 3.00 -8.46 -13.95
C ALA A 148 3.04 -9.91 -14.46
N TYR A 149 2.30 -10.79 -13.81
CA TYR A 149 2.22 -12.20 -14.15
C TYR A 149 0.77 -12.60 -14.34
N PHE A 150 0.47 -13.26 -15.46
CA PHE A 150 -0.84 -13.85 -15.70
C PHE A 150 -0.95 -15.14 -14.89
N PHE A 151 -1.86 -15.15 -13.91
CA PHE A 151 -2.11 -16.31 -13.06
C PHE A 151 -3.00 -17.33 -13.77
N GLY A 152 -3.90 -16.87 -14.65
CA GLY A 152 -4.75 -17.74 -15.46
C GLY A 152 -6.01 -18.26 -14.77
N ASP A 153 -6.20 -17.90 -13.49
CA ASP A 153 -7.40 -18.19 -12.71
C ASP A 153 -7.86 -16.92 -11.96
N ILE A 154 -9.16 -16.80 -11.72
CA ILE A 154 -9.79 -15.71 -10.97
C ILE A 154 -10.48 -16.23 -9.70
N SER A 155 -10.28 -17.50 -9.35
CA SER A 155 -10.80 -18.08 -8.12
C SER A 155 -10.25 -17.34 -6.90
N SER A 156 -11.13 -17.10 -5.93
CA SER A 156 -10.86 -16.41 -4.65
C SER A 156 -11.03 -17.35 -3.49
#